data_AF-A0A838NIA0-F1
#
_entry.id   AF-A0A838NIA0-F1
#
_cell.length_a   1.000
_cell.length_b   1.000
_cell.length_c   1.000
_cell.angle_alpha   90.00
_cell.angle_beta   90.00
_cell.angle_gamma   90.00
#
_symmetry.space_group_name_H-M   'P 1'
#
loop_
_entity.id
_entity.type
_entity.pdbx_description
1 polymer ?
#
loop_
_entity_poly.entity_id
_entity_poly.type
_entity_poly.pdbx_seq_one_letter_code
_entity_poly.pdbx_strand_id
1 'polypeptide(L)' 'MQELIDQVAQRTGLAPDKAKLAVETVLDFAKSRLPTPIATQLESALAGGGGGAGDLAGAAKGLGGAFGK' A
#
# COMPACT_ATOMS: atom_id res chain seq x y z
N MET A 1 -6.63 -5.06 -1.85
CA MET A 1 -5.78 -6.05 -2.56
C MET A 1 -6.38 -6.51 -3.88
N GLN A 2 -7.61 -7.03 -3.92
CA GLN A 2 -8.21 -7.50 -5.19
C GLN A 2 -8.27 -6.40 -6.27
N GLU A 3 -8.70 -5.19 -5.91
CA GLU A 3 -8.74 -4.06 -6.84
C GLU A 3 -7.37 -3.71 -7.44
N LEU A 4 -6.29 -3.78 -6.64
CA LEU A 4 -4.92 -3.55 -7.12
C LEU A 4 -4.48 -4.65 -8.09
N ILE A 5 -4.82 -5.91 -7.79
CA ILE A 5 -4.54 -7.05 -8.65
C ILE A 5 -5.27 -6.89 -9.98
N ASP A 6 -6.54 -6.50 -9.95
CA ASP A 6 -7.35 -6.30 -11.16
C ASP A 6 -6.83 -5.12 -11.99
N GLN A 7 -6.44 -4.01 -11.36
CA GLN A 7 -5.83 -2.88 -12.06
C GLN A 7 -4.48 -3.24 -12.69
N VAL A 8 -3.65 -4.01 -12.00
CA VAL A 8 -2.38 -4.48 -12.55
C VAL A 8 -2.63 -5.45 -13.69
N ALA A 9 -3.52 -6.43 -13.53
CA ALA A 9 -3.89 -7.38 -14.57
C ALA A 9 -4.44 -6.67 -15.82
N GLN A 10 -5.35 -5.70 -15.65
CA GLN A 10 -5.90 -4.91 -16.75
C GLN A 10 -4.85 -4.09 -17.50
N ARG A 11 -3.90 -3.48 -16.77
CA ARG A 11 -2.86 -2.62 -17.37
C ARG A 11 -1.71 -3.38 -18.01
N THR A 12 -1.43 -4.59 -17.53
CA THR A 12 -0.27 -5.39 -17.97
C THR A 12 -0.65 -6.58 -18.84
N GLY A 13 -1.94 -6.95 -18.89
CA GLY A 13 -2.42 -8.17 -19.54
C GLY A 13 -2.03 -9.45 -18.80
N LEU A 14 -1.51 -9.36 -17.58
CA LEU A 14 -1.11 -10.51 -16.77
C LEU A 14 -2.34 -11.28 -16.26
N ALA A 15 -2.20 -12.59 -16.18
CA ALA A 15 -3.18 -13.43 -15.48
C ALA A 15 -3.30 -13.01 -14.00
N PRO A 16 -4.47 -13.13 -13.37
CA PRO A 16 -4.71 -12.66 -11.99
C PRO A 16 -3.69 -13.21 -10.98
N ASP A 17 -3.30 -14.47 -11.13
CA ASP A 17 -2.30 -15.11 -10.25
C ASP A 17 -0.91 -14.48 -10.38
N LYS A 18 -0.54 -14.06 -11.61
CA LYS A 18 0.74 -13.38 -11.88
C LYS A 18 0.69 -11.92 -11.45
N ALA A 19 -0.45 -11.26 -11.61
CA ALA A 19 -0.66 -9.90 -11.13
C ALA A 19 -0.60 -9.83 -9.60
N LYS A 20 -1.17 -10.82 -8.91
CA LYS A 20 -1.04 -10.97 -7.45
C LYS A 20 0.42 -11.08 -7.02
N LEU A 21 1.16 -11.98 -7.65
CA LEU A 21 2.58 -12.19 -7.33
C LEU A 21 3.41 -10.91 -7.56
N ALA A 22 3.09 -10.15 -8.60
CA ALA A 22 3.74 -8.87 -8.90
C ALA A 22 3.44 -7.82 -7.83
N VAL A 23 2.18 -7.69 -7.40
CA VAL A 23 1.77 -6.77 -6.32
C VAL A 23 2.45 -7.13 -5.01
N GLU A 24 2.49 -8.41 -4.64
CA GLU A 24 3.16 -8.90 -3.43
C GLU A 24 4.67 -8.62 -3.46
N THR A 25 5.34 -8.89 -4.60
CA THR A 25 6.78 -8.63 -4.75
C THR A 25 7.10 -7.13 -4.60
N VAL A 26 6.27 -6.25 -5.17
CA VAL A 26 6.45 -4.80 -5.06
C VAL A 26 6.18 -4.33 -3.64
N LEU A 27 5.15 -4.87 -2.97
CA LEU A 27 4.87 -4.56 -1.57
C LEU A 27 6.00 -4.99 -0.66
N ASP A 28 6.54 -6.19 -0.82
CA ASP A 28 7.66 -6.67 -0.01
C ASP A 28 8.93 -5.87 -0.25
N PHE A 29 9.21 -5.52 -1.51
CA PHE A 29 10.30 -4.60 -1.83
C PHE A 29 10.07 -3.23 -1.19
N ALA A 30 8.87 -2.65 -1.29
CA ALA A 30 8.54 -1.37 -0.68
C ALA A 30 8.69 -1.42 0.85
N LYS A 31 8.20 -2.46 1.52
CA LYS A 31 8.39 -2.67 2.97
C LYS A 31 9.86 -2.77 3.34
N SER A 32 10.69 -3.43 2.53
CA SER A 32 12.12 -3.54 2.78
C SER A 32 12.86 -2.20 2.68
N ARG A 33 12.27 -1.21 2.01
CA ARG A 33 12.85 0.13 1.77
C ARG A 33 12.18 1.22 2.62
N LEU A 34 10.99 0.95 3.14
CA LEU A 34 10.24 1.87 4.01
C LEU A 34 10.64 1.64 5.47
N PRO A 35 10.89 2.70 6.26
CA PRO A 35 11.01 2.59 7.70
C PRO A 35 9.78 1.90 8.29
N THR A 36 10.00 1.01 9.26
CA THR A 36 8.99 0.19 9.94
C THR A 36 7.65 0.90 10.23
N PRO A 37 7.60 2.14 10.75
CA PRO A 37 6.33 2.84 11.00
C PRO A 37 5.49 3.09 9.74
N ILE A 38 6.10 3.28 8.57
CA ILE A 38 5.39 3.53 7.31
C ILE A 38 4.86 2.22 6.72
N ALA A 39 5.64 1.13 6.83
CA ALA A 39 5.20 -0.19 6.41
C ALA A 39 3.92 -0.60 7.17
N THR A 40 3.88 -0.43 8.49
CA THR A 40 2.69 -0.75 9.31
C THR A 40 1.46 0.07 8.92
N GLN A 41 1.63 1.33 8.53
CA GLN A 41 0.56 2.19 8.03
C GLN A 41 0.06 1.75 6.65
N LEU A 42 0.97 1.34 5.77
CA LEU A 42 0.65 0.83 4.44
C LEU A 42 -0.11 -0.51 4.54
N GLU A 43 0.35 -1.42 5.40
CA GLU A 43 -0.33 -2.68 5.75
C GLU A 43 -1.75 -2.41 6.25
N SER A 44 -1.90 -1.45 7.17
CA SER A 44 -3.20 -1.08 7.73
C SER A 44 -4.15 -0.51 6.67
N ALA A 45 -3.61 0.30 5.75
CA ALA A 45 -4.37 0.83 4.61
C ALA A 45 -4.78 -0.26 3.61
N LEU A 46 -3.88 -1.23 3.32
CA LEU A 46 -4.16 -2.33 2.40
C LEU A 46 -5.08 -3.39 2.98
N ALA A 47 -4.93 -3.72 4.26
CA ALA A 47 -5.76 -4.70 4.97
C ALA A 47 -7.15 -4.13 5.33
N GLY A 48 -7.25 -2.80 5.44
CA GLY A 48 -8.48 -2.10 5.80
C GLY A 48 -9.50 -1.90 4.67
N GLY A 49 -9.22 -2.28 3.42
CA GLY A 49 -10.17 -2.42 2.30
C GLY A 49 -11.12 -1.26 1.94
N GLY A 50 -11.11 -0.14 2.67
CA GLY A 50 -12.15 0.90 2.62
C GLY A 50 -12.25 1.74 3.91
N GLY A 51 -11.19 1.87 4.71
CA GLY A 51 -11.16 2.79 5.85
C GLY A 51 -10.98 4.23 5.32
N GLY A 52 -11.98 5.08 5.53
CA GLY A 52 -12.12 6.38 4.90
C GLY A 52 -10.88 7.28 4.98
N ALA A 53 -10.83 8.28 4.09
CA ALA A 53 -9.76 9.26 3.94
C ALA A 53 -9.23 9.90 5.26
N GLY A 54 -9.97 9.79 6.37
CA GLY A 54 -9.55 10.23 7.70
C GLY A 54 -8.35 9.48 8.31
N ASP A 55 -8.20 8.17 8.09
CA ASP A 55 -7.10 7.39 8.71
C ASP A 55 -5.77 7.64 7.97
N LEU A 56 -5.81 7.71 6.64
CA LEU A 56 -4.64 8.10 5.84
C LEU A 56 -4.27 9.57 6.06
N ALA A 57 -5.26 10.47 6.21
CA ALA A 57 -5.00 11.86 6.56
C ALA A 57 -4.42 12.01 7.97
N GLY A 58 -4.86 11.20 8.93
CA GLY A 58 -4.28 11.15 10.29
C GLY A 58 -2.83 10.66 10.29
N ALA A 59 -2.54 9.58 9.57
CA ALA A 59 -1.19 9.06 9.38
C ALA A 59 -0.27 10.06 8.65
N ALA A 60 -0.75 10.69 7.58
CA ALA A 60 -0.01 11.70 6.83
C ALA A 60 0.23 12.99 7.64
N LYS A 61 -0.72 13.40 8.49
CA LYS A 61 -0.56 14.55 9.39
C LYS A 61 0.44 14.25 10.51
N GLY A 62 0.46 13.02 11.03
CA GLY A 62 1.48 12.56 11.98
C GLY A 62 2.89 12.53 11.37
N LEU A 63 3.01 12.06 10.12
CA LEU A 63 4.27 12.06 9.39
C LEU A 63 4.73 13.48 9.03
N GLY A 64 3.82 14.34 8.53
CA GLY A 64 4.11 15.73 8.18
C GLY A 64 4.45 16.60 9.40
N GLY A 65 3.85 16.33 10.55
CA GLY A 65 4.20 16.98 11.82
C GLY A 65 5.55 16.53 12.40
N ALA A 66 5.95 15.27 12.17
CA ALA A 66 7.24 14.74 12.60
C ALA A 66 8.39 15.12 11.65
N PHE A 67 8.09 15.39 10.38
CA PHE A 67 9.08 15.78 9.36
C PHE A 67 9.24 17.29 9.22
N GLY A 68 8.38 18.09 9.87
CA GLY A 68 8.31 19.54 9.76
C GLY A 68 8.90 20.32 10.94
N LYS A 69 9.67 19.69 11.82
CA LYS A 69 10.39 20.37 12.89
C LYS A 69 11.90 20.28 12.69
#